data_AF-A0A9D1R4W5-F1
#
_entry.id   AF-A0A9D1R4W5-F1
#
_cell.length_a   1.000
_cell.length_b   1.000
_cell.length_c   1.000
_cell.angle_alpha   90.00
_cell.angle_beta   90.00
_cell.angle_gamma   90.00
#
_symmetry.space_group_name_H-M   'P 1'
#
loop_
_entity.id
_entity.type
_entity.pdbx_description
1 polymer ?
#
loop_
_entity_poly.entity_id
_entity_poly.type
_entity_poly.pdbx_seq_one_letter_code
_entity_poly.pdbx_strand_id
1 'polypeptide(L)'
;MESGYDMLFSNACFQWIPDHTLLLPRLMGKLNEGGVLAVQMPMNGDEPLFRIIDETASNPQWGLGNTCFAFNGTLTPDEYYDILSGCSSNFQIWETVYCRKVIRKSCFPLRLEEACR
;
A
#
# COMPACT_ATOMS: atom_id res chain seq x y z
N MET A 1 24.83 -18.32 19.47
CA MET A 1 23.74 -18.49 18.49
C MET A 1 22.89 -17.27 18.61
N GLU A 2 22.86 -16.43 17.58
CA GLU A 2 21.97 -15.28 17.57
C GLU A 2 20.55 -15.82 17.54
N SER A 3 19.76 -15.55 18.59
CA SER A 3 18.34 -15.89 18.62
C SER A 3 17.63 -15.11 17.53
N GLY A 4 16.65 -15.73 16.87
CA GLY A 4 15.78 -15.04 15.93
C GLY A 4 14.88 -14.01 16.64
N TYR A 5 13.92 -13.46 15.91
CA TYR A 5 12.98 -12.46 16.43
C TYR A 5 11.68 -13.12 16.89
N ASP A 6 11.13 -12.69 18.02
CA ASP A 6 9.80 -13.11 18.45
C ASP A 6 8.70 -12.31 17.74
N MET A 7 9.01 -11.10 17.27
CA MET A 7 8.08 -10.24 16.56
C MET A 7 8.79 -9.39 15.51
N LEU A 8 8.24 -9.37 14.30
CA LEU A 8 8.56 -8.42 13.24
C LEU A 8 7.29 -7.65 12.91
N PHE A 9 7.30 -6.34 13.13
CA PHE A 9 6.16 -5.47 12.91
C PHE A 9 6.49 -4.38 11.89
N SER A 10 5.57 -4.13 10.95
CA SER A 10 5.70 -3.07 9.96
C SER A 10 4.33 -2.47 9.65
N ASN A 11 4.19 -1.15 9.80
CA ASN A 11 2.96 -0.45 9.45
C ASN A 11 3.28 0.64 8.44
N ALA A 12 2.64 0.58 7.28
CA ALA A 12 2.77 1.52 6.18
C ALA A 12 4.23 1.81 5.78
N CYS A 13 5.07 0.78 5.74
CA CYS A 13 6.46 0.90 5.30
C CYS A 13 6.78 0.03 4.08
N PHE A 14 6.34 -1.23 4.08
CA PHE A 14 6.78 -2.20 3.07
C PHE A 14 6.35 -1.83 1.65
N GLN A 15 5.29 -1.04 1.45
CA GLN A 15 4.89 -0.58 0.11
C GLN A 15 5.99 0.18 -0.68
N TRP A 16 7.04 0.65 0.00
CA TRP A 16 8.19 1.32 -0.59
C TRP A 16 9.40 0.41 -0.83
N ILE A 17 9.34 -0.84 -0.37
CA ILE A 17 10.41 -1.82 -0.51
C ILE A 17 10.07 -2.73 -1.70
N PRO A 18 10.98 -2.94 -2.66
CA PRO A 18 10.72 -3.83 -3.77
C PRO A 18 10.79 -5.31 -3.35
N ASP A 19 10.35 -6.18 -4.27
CA ASP A 19 10.57 -7.64 -4.22
C ASP A 19 10.00 -8.36 -2.99
N HIS A 20 8.73 -8.09 -2.67
CA HIS A 20 8.02 -8.74 -1.55
C HIS A 20 8.00 -10.27 -1.62
N THR A 21 8.04 -10.84 -2.82
CA THR A 21 8.15 -12.28 -3.08
C THR A 21 9.42 -12.89 -2.48
N LEU A 22 10.50 -12.13 -2.34
CA LEU A 22 11.75 -12.55 -1.72
C LEU A 22 11.88 -12.05 -0.28
N LEU A 23 11.40 -10.84 -0.01
CA LEU A 23 11.52 -10.20 1.30
C LEU A 23 10.73 -10.97 2.37
N LEU A 24 9.46 -11.26 2.13
CA LEU A 24 8.58 -11.84 3.16
C LEU A 24 9.05 -13.23 3.60
N PRO A 25 9.41 -14.17 2.71
CA PRO A 25 9.96 -15.47 3.13
C PRO A 25 11.26 -15.34 3.93
N ARG A 26 12.13 -14.39 3.56
CA ARG A 26 13.38 -14.14 4.31
C ARG A 26 13.10 -13.64 5.72
N LEU A 27 12.12 -12.75 5.90
CA LEU A 27 11.71 -12.25 7.21
C LEU A 27 11.06 -13.36 8.05
N MET A 28 10.19 -14.17 7.45
CA MET A 28 9.59 -15.34 8.11
C MET A 28 10.68 -16.30 8.63
N GLY A 29 11.72 -16.56 7.83
CA GLY A 29 12.86 -17.40 8.24
C GLY A 29 13.77 -16.80 9.33
N LYS A 30 13.52 -15.57 9.77
CA LYS A 30 14.21 -14.94 10.92
C LYS A 30 13.41 -15.00 12.21
N LEU A 31 12.18 -15.49 12.18
CA LEU A 31 11.35 -15.63 13.37
C LEU A 31 11.79 -16.85 14.20
N ASN A 32 11.70 -16.72 15.51
CA ASN A 32 11.74 -17.87 16.42
C ASN A 32 10.47 -18.73 16.25
N GLU A 33 10.49 -19.96 16.78
CA GLU A 33 9.29 -20.77 16.87
C GLU A 33 8.20 -20.03 17.66
N GLY A 34 7.01 -19.90 17.06
CA GLY A 34 5.91 -19.10 17.63
C GLY A 34 6.04 -17.58 17.44
N GLY A 35 7.09 -17.10 16.78
CA GLY A 35 7.24 -15.68 16.43
C GLY A 35 6.22 -15.20 15.40
N VAL A 36 5.97 -13.88 15.37
CA VAL A 36 4.91 -13.28 14.55
C VAL A 36 5.46 -12.22 13.60
N LEU A 37 5.06 -12.30 12.32
CA LEU A 37 5.18 -11.22 11.35
C LEU A 37 3.81 -10.51 11.23
N ALA A 38 3.77 -9.21 11.52
CA ALA A 38 2.58 -8.38 11.40
C ALA A 38 2.86 -7.18 10.49
N VAL A 39 2.20 -7.15 9.33
CA VAL A 39 2.42 -6.12 8.32
C VAL A 39 1.11 -5.48 7.90
N GLN A 40 1.08 -4.16 7.86
CA GLN A 40 0.01 -3.38 7.23
C GLN A 40 0.61 -2.53 6.12
N MET A 41 -0.04 -2.54 4.94
CA MET A 41 0.31 -1.71 3.79
C MET A 41 -0.95 -1.05 3.22
N PRO A 42 -0.85 0.17 2.65
CA PRO A 42 -1.96 0.79 1.94
C PRO A 42 -2.20 0.09 0.60
N MET A 43 -3.42 -0.45 0.42
CA MET A 43 -3.90 -0.94 -0.87
C MET A 43 -4.71 0.17 -1.56
N ASN A 44 -4.02 1.13 -2.15
CA ASN A 44 -4.66 2.33 -2.70
C ASN A 44 -4.30 2.64 -4.15
N GLY A 45 -3.62 1.72 -4.86
CA GLY A 45 -3.21 1.93 -6.25
C GLY A 45 -4.38 2.26 -7.19
N ASP A 46 -5.54 1.66 -6.94
CA ASP A 46 -6.76 1.87 -7.74
C ASP A 46 -7.64 3.04 -7.24
N GLU A 47 -7.23 3.74 -6.18
CA GLU A 47 -8.02 4.86 -5.68
C GLU A 47 -7.98 6.04 -6.67
N PRO A 48 -9.12 6.73 -6.90
CA PRO A 48 -9.22 7.82 -7.88
C PRO A 48 -8.18 8.92 -7.70
N LEU A 49 -7.67 9.11 -6.49
CA LEU A 49 -6.62 10.09 -6.19
C LEU A 49 -5.35 9.85 -7.02
N PHE A 50 -4.89 8.60 -7.18
CA PHE A 50 -3.65 8.32 -7.91
C PHE A 50 -3.82 8.60 -9.40
N ARG A 51 -4.97 8.25 -9.96
CA ARG A 51 -5.34 8.63 -11.33
C ARG A 51 -5.32 10.16 -11.52
N ILE A 52 -5.89 10.92 -10.58
CA ILE A 52 -5.88 12.40 -10.66
C ILE A 52 -4.45 12.95 -10.57
N ILE A 53 -3.59 12.37 -9.73
CA ILE A 53 -2.18 12.75 -9.63
C ILE A 53 -1.49 12.54 -11.00
N ASP A 54 -1.67 11.37 -11.61
CA ASP A 54 -1.07 11.02 -12.91
C ASP A 54 -1.59 11.93 -14.04
N GLU A 55 -2.90 12.16 -14.11
CA GLU A 55 -3.53 13.06 -15.09
C GLU A 55 -3.01 14.51 -14.92
N THR A 56 -2.87 14.97 -13.67
CA THR A 56 -2.36 16.31 -13.36
C THR A 56 -0.88 16.43 -13.74
N ALA A 57 -0.06 15.44 -13.40
CA ALA A 57 1.36 15.45 -13.71
C ALA A 57 1.63 15.37 -15.22
N SER A 58 0.79 14.65 -15.95
CA SER A 58 0.86 14.51 -17.40
C SER A 58 0.42 15.79 -18.14
N ASN A 59 -0.29 16.71 -17.48
CA ASN A 59 -0.73 17.93 -18.11
C ASN A 59 0.46 18.90 -18.34
N PRO A 60 0.80 19.24 -19.60
CA PRO A 60 1.97 20.06 -19.92
C PRO A 60 1.95 21.46 -19.29
N GLN A 61 0.76 21.99 -18.97
CA GLN A 61 0.61 23.32 -18.38
C GLN A 61 1.34 23.48 -17.04
N TRP A 62 1.56 22.36 -16.32
CA TRP A 62 2.24 22.34 -15.04
C TRP A 62 3.75 22.07 -15.15
N GLY A 63 4.25 21.68 -16.34
CA GLY A 63 5.67 21.40 -16.55
C GLY A 63 6.22 20.18 -15.79
N LEU A 64 5.36 19.22 -15.41
CA LEU A 64 5.71 18.07 -14.56
C LEU A 64 6.02 16.77 -15.32
N GLY A 65 6.07 16.78 -16.65
CA GLY A 65 6.17 15.55 -17.47
C GLY A 65 7.42 14.68 -17.24
N ASN A 66 8.47 15.20 -16.59
CA ASN A 66 9.68 14.44 -16.22
C ASN A 66 9.69 13.99 -14.75
N THR A 67 8.59 14.16 -14.02
CA THR A 67 8.51 13.79 -12.61
C THR A 67 8.44 12.28 -12.46
N CYS A 68 9.36 11.72 -11.68
CA CYS A 68 9.28 10.32 -11.26
C CYS A 68 8.49 10.23 -9.96
N PHE A 69 7.32 9.58 -10.00
CA PHE A 69 6.58 9.25 -8.79
C PHE A 69 7.18 8.02 -8.11
N ALA A 70 7.16 8.01 -6.78
CA ALA A 70 7.55 6.84 -6.03
C ALA A 70 6.59 5.69 -6.35
N PHE A 71 7.13 4.57 -6.82
CA PHE A 71 6.34 3.40 -7.14
C PHE A 71 5.90 2.69 -5.86
N ASN A 72 4.60 2.40 -5.76
CA ASN A 72 4.05 1.55 -4.73
C ASN A 72 4.19 0.08 -5.18
N GLY A 73 5.08 -0.67 -4.54
CA GLY A 73 5.37 -2.08 -4.86
C GLY A 73 4.43 -3.09 -4.21
N THR A 74 3.23 -2.67 -3.80
CA THR A 74 2.25 -3.56 -3.17
C THR A 74 1.74 -4.57 -4.20
N LEU A 75 1.83 -5.86 -3.85
CA LEU A 75 1.27 -6.96 -4.63
C LEU A 75 -0.25 -7.07 -4.42
N THR A 76 -0.92 -7.86 -5.25
CA THR A 76 -2.32 -8.21 -5.03
C THR A 76 -2.48 -9.07 -3.76
N PRO A 77 -3.68 -9.09 -3.14
CA PRO A 77 -3.97 -9.98 -2.01
C PRO A 77 -3.68 -11.46 -2.29
N ASP A 78 -3.98 -11.92 -3.50
CA ASP A 78 -3.77 -13.32 -3.92
C ASP A 78 -2.27 -13.65 -4.01
N GLU A 79 -1.45 -12.74 -4.54
CA GLU A 79 0.01 -12.92 -4.56
C GLU A 79 0.59 -12.97 -3.14
N TYR A 80 0.08 -12.16 -2.20
CA TYR A 80 0.49 -12.28 -0.80
C TYR A 80 0.03 -13.59 -0.17
N TYR A 81 -1.16 -14.07 -0.50
CA TYR A 81 -1.66 -15.36 -0.04
C TYR A 81 -0.73 -16.50 -0.49
N ASP A 82 -0.33 -16.52 -1.75
CA ASP A 82 0.58 -17.53 -2.31
C ASP A 82 1.95 -17.51 -1.61
N ILE A 83 2.51 -16.32 -1.37
CA ILE A 83 3.79 -16.18 -0.65
C ILE A 83 3.68 -16.69 0.79
N LEU A 84 2.64 -16.27 1.52
CA LEU A 84 2.49 -16.57 2.94
C LEU A 84 2.10 -18.02 3.20
N SER A 85 1.26 -18.61 2.34
CA SER A 85 0.92 -20.04 2.40
C SER A 85 2.13 -20.94 2.16
N GLY A 86 3.12 -20.49 1.38
CA GLY A 86 4.42 -21.16 1.24
C GLY A 86 5.32 -21.06 2.49
N CYS A 87 5.05 -20.12 3.41
CA CYS A 87 5.87 -19.89 4.60
C CYS A 87 5.26 -20.45 5.90
N SER A 88 3.94 -20.45 6.02
CA SER A 88 3.22 -20.84 7.24
C SER A 88 1.81 -21.34 6.90
N SER A 89 1.32 -22.32 7.66
CA SER A 89 -0.07 -22.77 7.61
C SER A 89 -1.01 -21.93 8.49
N ASN A 90 -0.47 -21.03 9.31
CA ASN A 90 -1.22 -20.18 10.23
C ASN A 90 -0.92 -18.71 9.93
N PHE A 91 -1.83 -18.04 9.21
CA PHE A 91 -1.77 -16.62 8.92
C PHE A 91 -3.17 -16.07 8.65
N GLN A 92 -3.30 -14.74 8.70
CA GLN A 92 -4.53 -14.03 8.37
C GLN A 92 -4.20 -12.86 7.45
N ILE A 93 -5.02 -12.68 6.42
CA ILE A 93 -4.96 -11.53 5.52
C ILE A 93 -6.36 -10.95 5.46
N TRP A 94 -6.47 -9.64 5.54
CA TRP A 94 -7.71 -8.92 5.36
C TRP A 94 -7.42 -7.53 4.82
N GLU A 95 -8.45 -6.92 4.24
CA GLU A 95 -8.42 -5.54 3.79
C GLU A 95 -9.41 -4.71 4.62
N THR A 96 -9.13 -3.42 4.79
CA THR A 96 -10.07 -2.49 5.41
C THR A 96 -10.04 -1.16 4.69
N VAL A 97 -11.19 -0.75 4.16
CA VAL A 97 -11.39 0.55 3.54
C VAL A 97 -11.87 1.54 4.60
N TYR A 98 -11.03 2.54 4.90
CA TYR A 98 -11.36 3.60 5.85
C TYR A 98 -11.93 4.83 5.14
N CYS A 99 -13.22 5.10 5.34
CA CYS A 99 -13.86 6.29 4.78
C CYS A 99 -13.52 7.55 5.60
N ARG A 100 -12.95 8.58 4.95
CA ARG A 100 -12.68 9.88 5.57
C ARG A 100 -13.58 10.96 5.01
N LYS A 101 -14.36 11.61 5.87
CA LYS A 101 -15.16 12.77 5.49
C LYS A 101 -14.27 13.98 5.25
N VAL A 102 -14.23 14.46 4.01
CA VAL A 102 -13.60 15.75 3.67
C VAL A 102 -14.65 16.85 3.81
N ILE A 103 -14.38 17.87 4.63
CA ILE A 103 -15.27 19.01 4.83
C ILE A 103 -14.74 20.17 3.99
N ARG A 104 -15.53 20.64 3.02
CA ARG A 104 -15.23 21.86 2.27
C ARG A 104 -15.35 23.06 3.22
N LYS A 105 -14.25 23.76 3.47
CA LYS A 105 -14.33 25.11 4.04
C LYS A 105 -14.94 26.02 2.98
N SER A 106 -15.97 26.78 3.34
CA SER A 106 -16.65 27.73 2.45
C SER A 106 -15.71 28.87 2.05
N CYS A 107 -14.88 28.64 1.04
CA CYS A 107 -14.21 29.67 0.26
C CYS A 107 -14.15 29.15 -1.18
N PHE A 108 -14.56 30.00 -2.13
CA PHE A 108 -14.76 29.78 -3.58
C PHE A 108 -16.12 29.20 -4.01
N PRO A 109 -16.95 30.00 -4.72
CA PRO A 109 -18.11 29.51 -5.45
C PRO A 109 -17.63 28.90 -6.77
N LEU A 110 -17.55 27.59 -6.83
CA LEU A 110 -17.59 26.88 -8.12
C LEU A 110 -18.99 26.29 -8.22
N ARG A 111 -19.76 26.73 -9.22
CA ARG A 111 -21.09 26.19 -9.56
C ARG A 111 -20.92 24.71 -9.87
N LEU A 112 -21.56 23.88 -9.06
CA LEU A 112 -21.80 22.47 -9.32
C LEU A 112 -23.00 22.37 -10.27
N GLU A 113 -22.75 22.43 -11.57
CA GLU A 113 -23.61 21.75 -12.53
C GLU A 113 -22.72 20.74 -13.25
N GLU A 114 -23.18 19.48 -13.32
CA GLU A 114 -22.59 18.36 -14.08
C GLU A 114 -21.54 17.44 -13.41
N ALA A 115 -21.84 16.87 -12.23
CA ALA A 115 -21.09 15.70 -11.71
C ALA A 115 -21.95 14.49 -11.29
N CYS A 116 -23.23 14.44 -11.70
CA CYS A 116 -24.09 13.27 -11.50
C CYS A 116 -24.92 12.93 -12.76
N ARG A 117 -24.26 12.73 -13.89
CA ARG A 117 -24.80 11.89 -14.97
C ARG A 117 -23.82 10.79 -15.31
#